data_AF-A0A2V1EGQ7-F1
#
_entry.id   AF-A0A2V1EGQ7-F1
#
_cell.length_a   1.000
_cell.length_b   1.000
_cell.length_c   1.000
_cell.angle_alpha   90.00
_cell.angle_beta   90.00
_cell.angle_gamma   90.00
#
_symmetry.space_group_name_H-M   'P 1'
#
loop_
_entity.id
_entity.type
_entity.pdbx_description
1 polymer ?
#
loop_
_entity_poly.entity_id
_entity_poly.type
_entity_poly.pdbx_seq_one_letter_code
_entity_poly.pdbx_strand_id
1 'polypeptide(L)'
;MPENTPNDSESEALLIRNAKAECRQLATMMLKRLPRELREMVYEYIYIEEKPILIGSNHFIPLTFFSSSEGKDMVRSLEPSGGDLARALHTGIGDGAIIFDHSIVPPDDCLLPTDYALDPSYMGIDIAHEASKLYYASNTFSLCTTRNSIQDFLFCDPGLNFPRSDDEGTIRAVGILPIDYVRNLQIRVKYEHFDIDRHYYLWGPFEREQDLLMGIFKDLEALTRPGFSASLPERKIEVIIMTAFPPWPIEPVPAADTHRRLINILEAIRNPIYTLQHDQDARISVLHHDEGRYIFPRSLTNLFALTKLDWEYEKRYLERSKTIYSPLHYLVAPAKEGAVENGFPQSKLNGLLKRRWACDPDLRPNPEFEVSRSVYWPRGRSSKQSRQDMRLSFSTDESS
;
A
#
# COMPACT_ATOMS: atom_id res chain seq x y z
N MET A 1 -37.69 -10.30 -42.59
CA MET A 1 -38.27 -9.36 -41.60
C MET A 1 -37.59 -9.67 -40.28
N PRO A 2 -36.55 -8.93 -39.86
CA PRO A 2 -36.02 -9.09 -38.52
C PRO A 2 -37.02 -8.48 -37.54
N GLU A 3 -37.47 -9.27 -36.57
CA GLU A 3 -38.33 -8.81 -35.48
C GLU A 3 -37.52 -7.82 -34.63
N ASN A 4 -37.99 -6.57 -34.56
CA ASN A 4 -37.51 -5.57 -33.61
C ASN A 4 -37.85 -6.08 -32.20
N THR A 5 -36.90 -6.74 -31.55
CA THR A 5 -36.93 -6.92 -30.10
C THR A 5 -36.95 -5.54 -29.45
N PRO A 6 -37.84 -5.28 -28.47
CA PRO A 6 -37.83 -4.02 -27.74
C PRO A 6 -36.44 -3.77 -27.16
N ASN A 7 -36.05 -2.50 -27.21
CA ASN A 7 -34.73 -1.99 -26.91
C ASN A 7 -34.33 -2.33 -25.46
N ASP A 8 -33.60 -3.43 -25.23
CA ASP A 8 -33.24 -3.95 -23.89
C ASP A 8 -32.68 -2.87 -22.95
N SER A 9 -31.96 -1.89 -23.52
CA SER A 9 -31.41 -0.72 -22.82
C SER A 9 -32.47 0.19 -22.19
N GLU A 10 -33.61 0.41 -22.84
CA GLU A 10 -34.69 1.24 -22.29
C GLU A 10 -35.39 0.54 -21.12
N SER A 11 -35.54 -0.78 -21.21
CA SER A 11 -36.11 -1.58 -20.12
C SER A 11 -35.19 -1.58 -18.90
N GLU A 12 -33.88 -1.75 -19.09
CA GLU A 12 -32.88 -1.69 -18.02
C GLU A 12 -32.85 -0.31 -17.34
N ALA A 13 -32.83 0.77 -18.12
CA ALA A 13 -32.86 2.13 -17.59
C ALA A 13 -34.12 2.40 -16.74
N LEU A 14 -35.28 1.89 -17.16
CA LEU A 14 -36.52 2.01 -16.41
C LEU A 14 -36.46 1.23 -15.08
N LEU A 15 -35.89 0.02 -15.09
CA LEU A 15 -35.71 -0.79 -13.88
C LEU A 15 -34.79 -0.09 -12.88
N ILE A 16 -33.64 0.43 -13.33
CA ILE A 16 -32.69 1.19 -12.50
C ILE A 16 -33.39 2.41 -11.89
N ARG A 17 -34.15 3.16 -12.69
CA ARG A 17 -34.90 4.33 -12.21
C ARG A 17 -35.91 3.98 -11.12
N ASN A 18 -36.65 2.89 -11.29
CA ASN A 18 -37.63 2.43 -10.31
C ASN A 18 -36.93 1.96 -9.02
N ALA A 19 -35.84 1.19 -9.14
CA ALA A 19 -35.04 0.75 -7.99
C ALA A 19 -34.49 1.95 -7.19
N LYS A 20 -33.91 2.95 -7.86
CA LYS A 20 -33.47 4.21 -7.23
C LYS A 20 -34.61 4.89 -6.46
N ALA A 21 -35.80 4.97 -7.06
CA ALA A 21 -36.95 5.61 -6.43
C ALA A 21 -37.43 4.87 -5.17
N GLU A 22 -37.51 3.54 -5.23
CA GLU A 22 -37.90 2.69 -4.09
C GLU A 22 -36.88 2.76 -2.95
N CYS A 23 -35.58 2.61 -3.27
CA CYS A 23 -34.49 2.75 -2.29
C CYS A 23 -34.54 4.11 -1.60
N ARG A 24 -34.74 5.18 -2.38
CA ARG A 24 -34.80 6.54 -1.83
C ARG A 24 -36.01 6.75 -0.94
N GLN A 25 -37.16 6.16 -1.30
CA GLN A 25 -38.36 6.20 -0.46
C GLN A 25 -38.10 5.49 0.88
N LEU A 26 -37.50 4.31 0.86
CA LEU A 26 -37.14 3.55 2.06
C LEU A 26 -36.16 4.33 2.94
N ALA A 27 -35.09 4.86 2.36
CA ALA A 27 -34.09 5.66 3.05
C ALA A 27 -34.70 6.93 3.67
N THR A 28 -35.59 7.62 2.95
CA THR A 28 -36.33 8.78 3.47
C THR A 28 -37.24 8.40 4.64
N MET A 29 -37.93 7.25 4.55
CA MET A 29 -38.74 6.74 5.65
C MET A 29 -37.88 6.40 6.87
N MET A 30 -36.73 5.77 6.67
CA MET A 30 -35.77 5.44 7.72
C MET A 30 -35.28 6.70 8.44
N LEU A 31 -34.86 7.72 7.70
CA LEU A 31 -34.43 9.02 8.25
C LEU A 31 -35.54 9.69 9.09
N LYS A 32 -36.78 9.64 8.61
CA LYS A 32 -37.93 10.30 9.26
C LYS A 32 -38.45 9.57 10.48
N ARG A 33 -38.35 8.23 10.50
CA ARG A 33 -39.05 7.39 11.49
C ARG A 33 -38.12 6.79 12.54
N LEU A 34 -36.87 6.53 12.19
CA LEU A 34 -35.91 5.97 13.12
C LEU A 34 -35.08 7.08 13.78
N PRO A 35 -34.90 7.05 15.11
CA PRO A 35 -33.89 7.88 15.75
C PRO A 35 -32.49 7.46 15.26
N ARG A 36 -31.51 8.34 15.48
CA ARG A 36 -30.16 8.19 14.93
C ARG A 36 -29.52 6.87 15.37
N GLU A 37 -29.69 6.50 16.63
CA GLU A 37 -29.08 5.31 17.23
C GLU A 37 -29.57 4.03 16.55
N LEU A 38 -30.86 3.96 16.20
CA LEU A 38 -31.40 2.80 15.47
C LEU A 38 -30.93 2.77 14.02
N ARG A 39 -30.68 3.92 13.39
CA ARG A 39 -30.07 3.96 12.05
C ARG A 39 -28.62 3.49 12.10
N GLU A 40 -27.85 3.93 13.08
CA GLU A 40 -26.48 3.46 13.30
C GLU A 40 -26.44 1.93 13.47
N MET A 41 -27.35 1.34 14.25
CA MET A 41 -27.45 -0.14 14.34
C MET A 41 -27.74 -0.82 12.99
N VAL A 42 -28.60 -0.23 12.16
CA VAL A 42 -28.88 -0.74 10.81
C VAL A 42 -27.62 -0.64 9.94
N TYR A 43 -26.90 0.48 10.02
CA TYR A 43 -25.67 0.68 9.28
C TYR A 43 -24.57 -0.29 9.73
N GLU A 44 -24.42 -0.53 11.03
CA GLU A 44 -23.47 -1.51 11.57
C GLU A 44 -23.73 -2.92 11.03
N TYR A 45 -25.01 -3.31 10.94
CA TYR A 45 -25.39 -4.61 10.42
C TYR A 45 -25.14 -4.77 8.90
N ILE A 46 -25.29 -3.69 8.13
CA ILE A 46 -25.21 -3.74 6.66
C ILE A 46 -23.80 -3.50 6.14
N TYR A 47 -23.06 -2.55 6.75
CA TYR A 47 -21.87 -1.97 6.14
C TYR A 47 -20.55 -2.38 6.80
N ILE A 48 -20.57 -3.08 7.93
CA ILE A 48 -19.34 -3.45 8.63
C ILE A 48 -18.90 -4.84 8.18
N GLU A 49 -17.72 -4.88 7.60
CA GLU A 49 -17.03 -6.08 7.18
C GLU A 49 -16.07 -6.56 8.28
N GLU A 50 -16.05 -7.87 8.52
CA GLU A 50 -15.09 -8.48 9.46
C GLU A 50 -13.67 -8.54 8.85
N LYS A 51 -13.58 -8.59 7.52
CA LYS A 51 -12.32 -8.72 6.76
C LYS A 51 -11.87 -7.37 6.21
N PRO A 52 -10.56 -7.17 5.98
CA PRO A 52 -10.07 -6.00 5.28
C PRO A 52 -10.66 -5.90 3.86
N ILE A 53 -11.19 -4.73 3.52
CA ILE A 53 -11.76 -4.42 2.20
C ILE A 53 -10.62 -4.05 1.25
N LEU A 54 -10.44 -4.83 0.19
CA LEU A 54 -9.36 -4.63 -0.79
C LEU A 54 -9.75 -3.52 -1.78
N ILE A 55 -8.91 -2.48 -1.89
CA ILE A 55 -9.21 -1.29 -2.71
C ILE A 55 -8.17 -1.10 -3.80
N GLY A 56 -8.65 -1.11 -5.05
CA GLY A 56 -7.86 -0.82 -6.24
C GLY A 56 -7.62 -2.05 -7.12
N SER A 57 -7.48 -1.84 -8.42
CA SER A 57 -7.40 -2.90 -9.43
C SER A 57 -6.15 -3.79 -9.32
N ASN A 58 -5.10 -3.33 -8.65
CA ASN A 58 -3.86 -4.09 -8.51
C ASN A 58 -3.87 -5.05 -7.31
N HIS A 59 -4.90 -5.02 -6.47
CA HIS A 59 -5.21 -6.15 -5.57
C HIS A 59 -5.65 -7.38 -6.34
N PHE A 60 -5.96 -7.24 -7.62
CA PHE A 60 -6.69 -8.25 -8.37
C PHE A 60 -5.88 -8.78 -9.57
N ILE A 61 -4.57 -8.48 -9.62
CA ILE A 61 -3.73 -8.91 -10.73
C ILE A 61 -3.19 -10.30 -10.42
N PRO A 62 -3.51 -11.32 -11.23
CA PRO A 62 -2.99 -12.66 -11.02
C PRO A 62 -1.48 -12.72 -11.30
N LEU A 63 -0.76 -13.43 -10.43
CA LEU A 63 0.55 -14.00 -10.75
C LEU A 63 0.41 -15.02 -11.88
N THR A 64 0.44 -14.55 -13.12
CA THR A 64 0.58 -15.44 -14.26
C THR A 64 2.02 -15.94 -14.29
N PHE A 65 2.26 -17.08 -13.63
CA PHE A 65 3.48 -17.85 -13.84
C PHE A 65 3.46 -18.36 -15.29
N PHE A 66 4.03 -17.58 -16.20
CA PHE A 66 4.30 -18.05 -17.55
C PHE A 66 5.41 -19.11 -17.44
N SER A 67 5.03 -20.38 -17.29
CA SER A 67 5.97 -21.47 -17.53
C SER A 67 6.35 -21.38 -19.00
N SER A 68 7.54 -20.87 -19.28
CA SER A 68 8.10 -20.91 -20.61
C SER A 68 8.30 -22.37 -21.01
N SER A 69 7.92 -22.64 -22.26
CA SER A 69 8.03 -23.89 -23.01
C SER A 69 6.90 -24.92 -22.82
N GLU A 70 6.05 -24.94 -23.87
CA GLU A 70 5.25 -26.07 -24.36
C GLU A 70 3.91 -26.38 -23.69
N GLY A 71 2.85 -25.73 -24.19
CA GLY A 71 1.48 -26.24 -24.05
C GLY A 71 0.44 -25.15 -24.22
N LYS A 72 -0.18 -25.07 -25.41
CA LYS A 72 -1.24 -24.11 -25.77
C LYS A 72 -2.56 -24.25 -24.99
N ASP A 73 -2.63 -25.14 -24.01
CA ASP A 73 -3.83 -25.42 -23.23
C ASP A 73 -3.47 -25.52 -21.75
N MET A 74 -3.22 -24.39 -21.09
CA MET A 74 -3.24 -24.33 -19.62
C MET A 74 -3.46 -22.92 -19.09
N VAL A 75 -4.58 -22.29 -19.46
CA VAL A 75 -5.34 -21.53 -18.45
C VAL A 75 -6.07 -22.59 -17.63
N ARG A 76 -5.32 -23.39 -16.84
CA ARG A 76 -5.96 -24.11 -15.75
C ARG A 76 -6.41 -23.02 -14.80
N SER A 77 -7.73 -22.87 -14.69
CA SER A 77 -8.39 -22.35 -13.51
C SER A 77 -7.49 -22.60 -12.30
N LEU A 78 -7.12 -21.53 -11.61
CA LEU A 78 -6.59 -21.56 -10.25
C LEU A 78 -7.68 -22.20 -9.36
N GLU A 79 -7.93 -23.49 -9.52
CA GLU A 79 -8.59 -24.22 -8.46
C GLU A 79 -7.61 -24.22 -7.29
N PRO A 80 -8.05 -23.76 -6.11
CA PRO A 80 -7.18 -23.63 -4.96
C PRO A 80 -6.57 -24.99 -4.68
N SER A 81 -5.25 -25.07 -4.85
CA SER A 81 -4.57 -26.30 -4.46
C SER A 81 -4.72 -26.41 -2.95
N GLY A 82 -4.77 -27.63 -2.39
CA GLY A 82 -4.81 -27.81 -0.94
C GLY A 82 -3.67 -27.10 -0.17
N GLY A 83 -2.65 -26.59 -0.88
CA GLY A 83 -1.59 -25.74 -0.33
C GLY A 83 -2.02 -24.31 -0.01
N ASP A 84 -3.01 -23.73 -0.71
CA ASP A 84 -3.47 -22.35 -0.48
C ASP A 84 -4.24 -22.24 0.84
N LEU A 85 -5.04 -23.27 1.15
CA LEU A 85 -5.74 -23.43 2.44
C LEU A 85 -4.75 -23.58 3.61
N ALA A 86 -3.70 -24.39 3.44
CA ALA A 86 -2.66 -24.52 4.46
C ALA A 86 -1.89 -23.20 4.63
N ARG A 87 -1.61 -22.48 3.54
CA ARG A 87 -0.89 -21.20 3.56
C ARG A 87 -1.68 -20.10 4.25
N ALA A 88 -2.99 -20.03 4.06
CA ALA A 88 -3.82 -19.01 4.69
C ALA A 88 -4.16 -19.33 6.16
N LEU A 89 -4.46 -20.59 6.49
CA LEU A 89 -4.57 -21.03 7.89
C LEU A 89 -3.30 -20.77 8.71
N HIS A 90 -2.12 -20.81 8.07
CA HIS A 90 -0.85 -20.56 8.74
C HIS A 90 -0.48 -19.08 8.77
N THR A 91 -0.56 -18.33 7.66
CA THR A 91 -0.15 -16.91 7.63
C THR A 91 -0.98 -15.97 8.50
N GLY A 92 -2.17 -16.39 8.96
CA GLY A 92 -3.14 -15.54 9.66
C GLY A 92 -3.91 -14.61 8.72
N ILE A 93 -3.64 -14.71 7.42
CA ILE A 93 -4.39 -14.09 6.34
C ILE A 93 -5.41 -15.16 5.91
N GLY A 94 -6.69 -15.00 6.26
CA GLY A 94 -7.71 -16.03 6.01
C GLY A 94 -7.77 -16.45 4.52
N ASP A 95 -8.23 -17.68 4.25
CA ASP A 95 -8.16 -18.35 2.92
C ASP A 95 -8.62 -17.46 1.76
N GLY A 96 -9.70 -16.70 1.98
CA GLY A 96 -10.21 -15.76 1.00
C GLY A 96 -9.20 -14.67 0.64
N ALA A 97 -8.47 -14.11 1.61
CA ALA A 97 -7.64 -12.94 1.38
C ALA A 97 -6.42 -13.19 0.47
N ILE A 98 -5.86 -14.42 0.44
CA ILE A 98 -4.78 -14.75 -0.52
C ILE A 98 -5.35 -14.99 -1.92
N ILE A 99 -6.50 -15.68 -2.02
CA ILE A 99 -7.17 -15.95 -3.29
C ILE A 99 -7.60 -14.65 -3.96
N PHE A 100 -8.15 -13.72 -3.17
CA PHE A 100 -8.62 -12.44 -3.69
C PHE A 100 -7.48 -11.47 -4.04
N ASP A 101 -6.33 -11.53 -3.36
CA ASP A 101 -5.19 -10.65 -3.69
C ASP A 101 -4.52 -10.95 -5.05
N HIS A 102 -4.94 -12.04 -5.70
CA HIS A 102 -4.53 -12.47 -7.04
C HIS A 102 -5.72 -12.75 -7.97
N SER A 103 -6.95 -12.42 -7.57
CA SER A 103 -8.18 -12.63 -8.35
C SER A 103 -8.50 -11.41 -9.19
N ILE A 104 -8.89 -11.52 -10.46
CA ILE A 104 -9.32 -10.33 -11.26
C ILE A 104 -10.62 -9.66 -10.80
N VAL A 105 -11.38 -10.31 -9.92
CA VAL A 105 -12.68 -9.83 -9.43
C VAL A 105 -12.63 -9.72 -7.90
N PRO A 106 -13.18 -8.63 -7.33
CA PRO A 106 -13.36 -8.51 -5.89
C PRO A 106 -14.24 -9.63 -5.31
N PRO A 107 -14.19 -9.86 -3.98
CA PRO A 107 -15.08 -10.82 -3.33
C PRO A 107 -16.55 -10.43 -3.50
N ASP A 108 -17.40 -11.40 -3.85
CA ASP A 108 -18.86 -11.19 -3.98
C ASP A 108 -19.53 -10.95 -2.60
N ASP A 109 -18.86 -11.33 -1.51
CA ASP A 109 -19.35 -11.20 -0.13
C ASP A 109 -18.91 -9.90 0.56
N CYS A 110 -18.27 -8.97 -0.15
CA CYS A 110 -17.71 -7.75 0.43
C CYS A 110 -18.40 -6.50 -0.12
N LEU A 111 -18.94 -5.67 0.76
CA LEU A 111 -19.48 -4.37 0.39
C LEU A 111 -18.33 -3.43 0.02
N LEU A 112 -18.31 -2.99 -1.24
CA LEU A 112 -17.29 -2.08 -1.75
C LEU A 112 -17.70 -0.61 -1.58
N PRO A 113 -16.75 0.34 -1.57
CA PRO A 113 -17.08 1.77 -1.55
C PRO A 113 -17.92 2.26 -2.73
N THR A 114 -17.97 1.49 -3.80
CA THR A 114 -18.76 1.75 -5.02
C THR A 114 -20.10 1.00 -5.01
N ASP A 115 -20.50 0.39 -3.90
CA ASP A 115 -21.79 -0.28 -3.78
C ASP A 115 -22.96 0.72 -3.77
N TYR A 116 -24.06 0.36 -4.44
CA TYR A 116 -25.24 1.20 -4.55
C TYR A 116 -25.88 1.55 -3.19
N ALA A 117 -25.64 0.75 -2.15
CA ALA A 117 -26.07 1.04 -0.79
C ALA A 117 -25.36 2.24 -0.16
N LEU A 118 -24.28 2.75 -0.77
CA LEU A 118 -23.59 3.99 -0.40
C LEU A 118 -23.80 5.12 -1.42
N ASP A 119 -24.48 4.85 -2.54
CA ASP A 119 -24.71 5.81 -3.62
C ASP A 119 -25.80 6.83 -3.21
N PRO A 120 -25.51 8.15 -3.18
CA PRO A 120 -26.50 9.19 -2.94
C PRO A 120 -27.69 9.17 -3.90
N SER A 121 -27.51 8.62 -5.11
CA SER A 121 -28.59 8.50 -6.09
C SER A 121 -29.63 7.45 -5.66
N TYR A 122 -29.22 6.38 -4.98
CA TYR A 122 -30.13 5.36 -4.44
C TYR A 122 -30.64 5.74 -3.05
N MET A 123 -29.76 6.17 -2.15
CA MET A 123 -30.09 6.32 -0.74
C MET A 123 -30.52 7.75 -0.35
N GLY A 124 -30.26 8.73 -1.21
CA GLY A 124 -30.36 10.14 -0.85
C GLY A 124 -29.13 10.63 -0.07
N ILE A 125 -28.84 11.93 -0.18
CA ILE A 125 -27.58 12.51 0.29
C ILE A 125 -27.37 12.37 1.79
N ASP A 126 -28.43 12.57 2.60
CA ASP A 126 -28.30 12.57 4.06
C ASP A 126 -27.96 11.17 4.60
N ILE A 127 -28.63 10.14 4.09
CA ILE A 127 -28.38 8.74 4.48
C ILE A 127 -27.03 8.28 3.93
N ALA A 128 -26.73 8.55 2.65
CA ALA A 128 -25.42 8.19 2.08
C ALA A 128 -24.27 8.83 2.85
N HIS A 129 -24.42 10.09 3.28
CA HIS A 129 -23.43 10.77 4.10
C HIS A 129 -23.32 10.17 5.52
N GLU A 130 -24.43 9.89 6.22
CA GLU A 130 -24.38 9.22 7.54
C GLU A 130 -23.75 7.81 7.44
N ALA A 131 -24.21 6.99 6.49
CA ALA A 131 -23.75 5.63 6.29
C ALA A 131 -22.27 5.59 5.90
N SER A 132 -21.84 6.45 4.96
CA SER A 132 -20.44 6.48 4.52
C SER A 132 -19.49 6.84 5.67
N LYS A 133 -19.87 7.76 6.57
CA LYS A 133 -19.05 8.08 7.75
C LYS A 133 -18.82 6.87 8.64
N LEU A 134 -19.88 6.12 8.93
CA LEU A 134 -19.77 4.91 9.74
C LEU A 134 -18.95 3.84 9.01
N TYR A 135 -19.24 3.62 7.72
CA TYR A 135 -18.54 2.67 6.87
C TYR A 135 -17.03 2.91 6.86
N TYR A 136 -16.58 4.13 6.59
CA TYR A 136 -15.14 4.44 6.56
C TYR A 136 -14.51 4.45 7.95
N ALA A 137 -15.24 4.83 9.00
CA ALA A 137 -14.70 4.86 10.36
C ALA A 137 -14.53 3.46 10.97
N SER A 138 -15.37 2.51 10.59
CA SER A 138 -15.47 1.20 11.25
C SER A 138 -14.69 0.11 10.52
N ASN A 139 -14.60 0.18 9.20
CA ASN A 139 -13.94 -0.85 8.40
C ASN A 139 -12.42 -0.71 8.37
N THR A 140 -11.77 -1.82 8.00
CA THR A 140 -10.35 -1.84 7.65
C THR A 140 -10.20 -1.85 6.14
N PHE A 141 -9.42 -0.92 5.59
CA PHE A 141 -9.19 -0.85 4.14
C PHE A 141 -7.76 -1.27 3.81
N SER A 142 -7.60 -2.14 2.82
CA SER A 142 -6.31 -2.56 2.28
C SER A 142 -6.08 -1.83 0.95
N LEU A 143 -4.98 -1.09 0.85
CA LEU A 143 -4.58 -0.31 -0.32
C LEU A 143 -3.22 -0.75 -0.80
N CYS A 144 -2.97 -0.71 -2.11
CA CYS A 144 -1.63 -0.94 -2.67
C CYS A 144 -0.88 0.37 -2.97
N THR A 145 0.45 0.37 -2.85
CA THR A 145 1.34 1.47 -3.30
C THR A 145 1.55 1.47 -4.82
N THR A 146 0.49 1.21 -5.57
CA THR A 146 0.54 1.09 -7.03
C THR A 146 -0.49 2.01 -7.65
N ARG A 147 -0.12 2.67 -8.75
CA ARG A 147 -1.01 3.53 -9.56
C ARG A 147 -1.78 4.57 -8.74
N ASN A 148 -1.17 5.21 -7.75
CA ASN A 148 -1.81 6.25 -6.93
C ASN A 148 -3.07 5.80 -6.16
N SER A 149 -3.26 4.49 -5.92
CA SER A 149 -4.50 3.97 -5.30
C SER A 149 -4.80 4.62 -3.94
N ILE A 150 -3.75 4.97 -3.18
CA ILE A 150 -3.86 5.71 -1.92
C ILE A 150 -4.45 7.10 -2.15
N GLN A 151 -3.96 7.82 -3.15
CA GLN A 151 -4.42 9.18 -3.47
C GLN A 151 -5.88 9.16 -3.95
N ASP A 152 -6.21 8.24 -4.86
CA ASP A 152 -7.52 8.16 -5.49
C ASP A 152 -8.61 7.71 -4.50
N PHE A 153 -8.27 6.80 -3.58
CA PHE A 153 -9.23 6.34 -2.58
C PHE A 153 -9.40 7.31 -1.42
N LEU A 154 -8.30 7.76 -0.80
CA LEU A 154 -8.39 8.49 0.47
C LEU A 154 -8.75 9.96 0.31
N PHE A 155 -8.48 10.55 -0.87
CA PHE A 155 -8.58 11.99 -1.09
C PHE A 155 -9.57 12.38 -2.18
N CYS A 156 -10.38 11.45 -2.67
CA CYS A 156 -11.51 11.75 -3.53
C CYS A 156 -12.82 11.50 -2.79
N ASP A 157 -13.82 12.34 -3.06
CA ASP A 157 -15.16 12.13 -2.52
C ASP A 157 -15.77 10.89 -3.18
N PRO A 158 -16.26 9.92 -2.39
CA PRO A 158 -16.74 8.64 -2.92
C PRO A 158 -17.96 8.79 -3.84
N GLY A 159 -18.75 9.85 -3.66
CA GLY A 159 -19.88 10.17 -4.53
C GLY A 159 -19.49 10.40 -5.99
N LEU A 160 -18.21 10.74 -6.25
CA LEU A 160 -17.69 10.95 -7.60
C LEU A 160 -17.35 9.64 -8.33
N ASN A 161 -17.28 8.52 -7.61
CA ASN A 161 -16.87 7.21 -8.16
C ASN A 161 -18.05 6.40 -8.73
N PHE A 162 -19.29 6.83 -8.49
CA PHE A 162 -20.48 6.10 -8.97
C PHE A 162 -20.72 6.30 -10.47
N PRO A 163 -21.21 5.25 -11.18
CA PRO A 163 -21.59 5.36 -12.59
C PRO A 163 -22.62 6.47 -12.80
N ARG A 164 -22.45 7.23 -13.88
CA ARG A 164 -23.37 8.31 -14.24
C ARG A 164 -24.62 7.72 -14.88
N SER A 165 -25.80 8.18 -14.44
CA SER A 165 -27.01 8.08 -15.27
C SER A 165 -27.16 9.38 -16.05
N ASP A 166 -27.40 9.28 -17.36
CA ASP A 166 -27.52 10.42 -18.28
C ASP A 166 -28.58 11.46 -17.85
N ASP A 167 -29.58 11.02 -17.06
CA ASP A 167 -30.67 11.84 -16.55
C ASP A 167 -30.33 12.68 -15.29
N GLU A 168 -29.26 12.34 -14.56
CA GLU A 168 -28.87 13.03 -13.32
C GLU A 168 -27.79 14.07 -13.63
N GLY A 169 -28.21 15.21 -14.18
CA GLY A 169 -27.35 16.27 -14.70
C GLY A 169 -26.42 16.99 -13.71
N THR A 170 -26.15 16.45 -12.52
CA THR A 170 -25.10 16.98 -11.63
C THR A 170 -24.61 15.90 -10.67
N ILE A 171 -23.30 15.69 -10.66
CA ILE A 171 -22.62 14.78 -9.72
C ILE A 171 -22.91 15.26 -8.29
N ARG A 172 -23.35 14.33 -7.43
CA ARG A 172 -23.59 14.62 -6.03
C ARG A 172 -22.47 14.04 -5.19
N ALA A 173 -21.51 14.89 -4.83
CA ALA A 173 -20.54 14.57 -3.80
C ALA A 173 -21.29 14.18 -2.51
N VAL A 174 -20.81 13.14 -1.82
CA VAL A 174 -21.33 12.74 -0.49
C VAL A 174 -21.01 13.81 0.55
N GLY A 175 -19.94 14.58 0.33
CA GLY A 175 -19.45 15.62 1.23
C GLY A 175 -18.47 15.08 2.27
N ILE A 176 -17.77 13.98 1.98
CA ILE A 176 -16.76 13.40 2.87
C ILE A 176 -15.50 13.01 2.10
N LEU A 177 -14.36 13.04 2.79
CA LEU A 177 -13.12 12.44 2.29
C LEU A 177 -12.78 11.23 3.17
N PRO A 178 -12.53 10.03 2.59
CA PRO A 178 -12.25 8.84 3.39
C PRO A 178 -11.08 9.00 4.36
N ILE A 179 -10.04 9.77 4.01
CA ILE A 179 -8.91 10.07 4.90
C ILE A 179 -9.33 10.61 6.27
N ASP A 180 -10.45 11.35 6.34
CA ASP A 180 -10.94 11.97 7.57
C ASP A 180 -11.66 10.99 8.50
N TYR A 181 -11.99 9.80 8.01
CA TYR A 181 -12.78 8.82 8.76
C TYR A 181 -12.01 7.51 8.98
N VAL A 182 -11.21 7.07 8.00
CA VAL A 182 -10.46 5.80 8.05
C VAL A 182 -9.54 5.74 9.26
N ARG A 183 -9.82 4.76 10.14
CA ARG A 183 -9.06 4.48 11.37
C ARG A 183 -8.10 3.32 11.22
N ASN A 184 -8.48 2.30 10.47
CA ASN A 184 -7.69 1.10 10.28
C ASN A 184 -7.31 0.99 8.80
N LEU A 185 -6.03 1.11 8.51
CA LEU A 185 -5.51 1.05 7.15
C LEU A 185 -4.44 -0.04 7.05
N GLN A 186 -4.56 -0.88 6.04
CA GLN A 186 -3.51 -1.76 5.57
C GLN A 186 -2.93 -1.18 4.29
N ILE A 187 -1.60 -1.06 4.22
CA ILE A 187 -0.91 -0.59 3.02
C ILE A 187 0.00 -1.71 2.53
N ARG A 188 -0.31 -2.26 1.37
CA ARG A 188 0.47 -3.29 0.70
C ARG A 188 1.50 -2.65 -0.22
N VAL A 189 2.76 -2.84 0.13
CA VAL A 189 3.90 -2.44 -0.70
C VAL A 189 4.21 -3.61 -1.62
N LYS A 190 3.65 -3.59 -2.83
CA LYS A 190 3.76 -4.69 -3.79
C LYS A 190 5.10 -4.66 -4.53
N TYR A 191 5.97 -5.62 -4.24
CA TYR A 191 7.25 -5.84 -4.90
C TYR A 191 7.37 -7.25 -5.51
N GLU A 192 6.46 -8.16 -5.16
CA GLU A 192 6.35 -9.52 -5.67
C GLU A 192 6.25 -9.61 -7.20
N HIS A 193 5.68 -8.58 -7.86
CA HIS A 193 5.57 -8.53 -9.32
C HIS A 193 6.81 -7.96 -10.02
N PHE A 194 7.77 -7.41 -9.27
CA PHE A 194 8.91 -6.69 -9.84
C PHE A 194 9.72 -7.53 -10.82
N ASP A 195 10.04 -8.78 -10.46
CA ASP A 195 10.83 -9.66 -11.33
C ASP A 195 10.02 -10.19 -12.52
N ILE A 196 8.69 -10.31 -12.42
CA ILE A 196 7.84 -10.67 -13.56
C ILE A 196 7.87 -9.55 -14.59
N ASP A 197 7.59 -8.31 -14.15
CA ASP A 197 7.60 -7.13 -15.00
C ASP A 197 8.98 -6.82 -15.59
N ARG A 198 10.05 -7.20 -14.89
CA ARG A 198 11.43 -7.06 -15.36
C ARG A 198 11.66 -7.76 -16.69
N HIS A 199 11.11 -8.96 -16.90
CA HIS A 199 11.36 -9.76 -18.10
C HIS A 199 10.68 -9.21 -19.36
N TYR A 200 9.69 -8.31 -19.23
CA TYR A 200 8.87 -7.85 -20.35
C TYR A 200 9.39 -6.61 -21.10
N TYR A 201 10.36 -5.88 -20.56
CA TYR A 201 10.75 -4.58 -21.10
C TYR A 201 12.28 -4.40 -21.11
N LEU A 202 12.80 -3.70 -22.12
CA LEU A 202 14.22 -3.61 -22.49
C LEU A 202 15.10 -2.65 -21.65
N TRP A 203 14.61 -2.09 -20.54
CA TRP A 203 15.39 -1.15 -19.69
C TRP A 203 16.29 -1.86 -18.67
N GLY A 204 17.34 -1.16 -18.24
CA GLY A 204 18.26 -1.64 -17.20
C GLY A 204 17.50 -1.99 -15.91
N PRO A 205 17.77 -3.16 -15.31
CA PRO A 205 16.97 -3.68 -14.21
C PRO A 205 17.00 -2.78 -12.96
N PHE A 206 18.05 -1.98 -12.79
CA PHE A 206 18.22 -1.15 -11.61
C PHE A 206 17.50 0.20 -11.69
N GLU A 207 17.42 0.84 -12.85
CA GLU A 207 16.65 2.09 -13.03
C GLU A 207 15.15 1.86 -12.72
N ARG A 208 14.61 0.71 -13.13
CA ARG A 208 13.23 0.34 -12.76
C ARG A 208 13.03 0.12 -11.28
N GLU A 209 14.02 -0.45 -10.60
CA GLU A 209 13.96 -0.58 -9.15
C GLU A 209 13.88 0.83 -8.53
N GLN A 210 14.69 1.78 -9.00
CA GLN A 210 14.66 3.17 -8.54
C GLN A 210 13.29 3.82 -8.77
N ASP A 211 12.72 3.64 -9.97
CA ASP A 211 11.40 4.17 -10.30
C ASP A 211 10.30 3.58 -9.42
N LEU A 212 10.32 2.26 -9.21
CA LEU A 212 9.38 1.57 -8.31
C LEU A 212 9.50 2.09 -6.87
N LEU A 213 10.72 2.18 -6.34
CA LEU A 213 10.97 2.67 -4.99
C LEU A 213 10.54 4.14 -4.83
N MET A 214 10.76 4.97 -5.85
CA MET A 214 10.26 6.34 -5.86
C MET A 214 8.74 6.41 -5.96
N GLY A 215 8.11 5.50 -6.71
CA GLY A 215 6.65 5.35 -6.75
C GLY A 215 6.07 5.01 -5.38
N ILE A 216 6.63 3.98 -4.71
CA ILE A 216 6.27 3.60 -3.35
C ILE A 216 6.37 4.79 -2.39
N PHE A 217 7.51 5.50 -2.43
CA PHE A 217 7.74 6.66 -1.57
C PHE A 217 6.71 7.78 -1.82
N LYS A 218 6.44 8.13 -3.09
CA LYS A 218 5.48 9.19 -3.45
C LYS A 218 4.04 8.83 -3.07
N ASP A 219 3.64 7.58 -3.28
CA ASP A 219 2.30 7.11 -2.91
C ASP A 219 2.09 7.20 -1.39
N LEU A 220 3.09 6.82 -0.60
CA LEU A 220 3.05 6.94 0.86
C LEU A 220 3.15 8.39 1.35
N GLU A 221 3.89 9.25 0.64
CA GLU A 221 4.01 10.67 0.97
C GLU A 221 2.64 11.37 0.94
N ALA A 222 1.68 10.89 0.15
CA ALA A 222 0.30 11.39 0.16
C ALA A 222 -0.33 11.37 1.56
N LEU A 223 -0.01 10.36 2.38
CA LEU A 223 -0.50 10.22 3.76
C LEU A 223 0.17 11.21 4.73
N THR A 224 1.33 11.76 4.36
CA THR A 224 2.17 12.60 5.23
C THR A 224 1.87 14.09 5.13
N ARG A 225 0.98 14.50 4.22
CA ARG A 225 0.75 15.91 3.91
C ARG A 225 0.31 16.72 5.15
N PRO A 226 0.82 17.95 5.35
CA PRO A 226 0.37 18.82 6.44
C PRO A 226 -1.11 19.19 6.29
N GLY A 227 -1.84 19.22 7.40
CA GLY A 227 -3.27 19.59 7.44
C GLY A 227 -4.23 18.43 7.69
N PHE A 228 -3.77 17.18 7.58
CA PHE A 228 -4.59 15.98 7.74
C PHE A 228 -4.54 15.36 9.16
N SER A 229 -3.80 15.98 10.09
CA SER A 229 -3.33 15.31 11.32
C SER A 229 -4.01 15.76 12.62
N ALA A 230 -4.83 16.81 12.65
CA ALA A 230 -5.17 17.42 13.95
C ALA A 230 -6.27 16.71 14.75
N SER A 231 -7.03 15.76 14.19
CA SER A 231 -8.30 15.33 14.80
C SER A 231 -8.61 13.84 14.83
N LEU A 232 -7.70 12.98 14.36
CA LEU A 232 -7.96 11.54 14.33
C LEU A 232 -7.13 10.79 15.37
N PRO A 233 -7.53 10.79 16.66
CA PRO A 233 -6.87 9.96 17.65
C PRO A 233 -6.93 8.50 17.18
N GLU A 234 -5.83 7.77 17.43
CA GLU A 234 -5.73 6.32 17.33
C GLU A 234 -5.75 5.70 15.91
N ARG A 235 -5.36 6.44 14.86
CA ARG A 235 -5.20 5.82 13.54
C ARG A 235 -4.18 4.68 13.59
N LYS A 236 -4.59 3.48 13.15
CA LYS A 236 -3.77 2.27 13.03
C LYS A 236 -3.43 2.04 11.57
N ILE A 237 -2.14 1.95 11.27
CA ILE A 237 -1.65 1.67 9.92
C ILE A 237 -0.74 0.45 9.98
N GLU A 238 -1.07 -0.57 9.20
CA GLU A 238 -0.25 -1.76 9.00
C GLU A 238 0.35 -1.73 7.60
N VAL A 239 1.66 -1.62 7.51
CA VAL A 239 2.39 -1.66 6.24
C VAL A 239 2.85 -3.10 5.99
N ILE A 240 2.34 -3.72 4.94
CA ILE A 240 2.66 -5.10 4.55
C ILE A 240 3.57 -5.03 3.32
N ILE A 241 4.86 -5.31 3.51
CA ILE A 241 5.82 -5.44 2.42
C ILE A 241 5.63 -6.82 1.80
N MET A 242 5.25 -6.86 0.54
CA MET A 242 5.02 -8.09 -0.21
C MET A 242 6.17 -8.31 -1.19
N THR A 243 6.85 -9.45 -1.06
CA THR A 243 7.94 -9.85 -1.95
C THR A 243 7.75 -11.29 -2.40
N ALA A 244 8.40 -11.65 -3.49
CA ALA A 244 8.49 -13.03 -3.97
C ALA A 244 9.96 -13.35 -4.27
N PHE A 245 10.84 -13.19 -3.26
CA PHE A 245 12.24 -13.48 -3.48
C PHE A 245 12.45 -14.98 -3.69
N PRO A 246 13.28 -15.39 -4.66
CA PRO A 246 13.48 -16.80 -4.91
C PRO A 246 14.04 -17.50 -3.65
N PRO A 247 13.49 -18.68 -3.26
CA PRO A 247 13.89 -19.40 -2.05
C PRO A 247 15.35 -19.85 -2.10
N TRP A 248 15.86 -20.08 -3.30
CA TRP A 248 17.23 -20.46 -3.57
C TRP A 248 17.88 -19.42 -4.47
N PRO A 249 19.21 -19.21 -4.42
CA PRO A 249 19.89 -18.44 -5.44
C PRO A 249 19.76 -19.17 -6.77
N ILE A 250 18.68 -18.89 -7.50
CA ILE A 250 18.57 -19.28 -8.90
C ILE A 250 19.57 -18.38 -9.61
N GLU A 251 20.67 -18.96 -10.10
CA GLU A 251 21.56 -18.20 -10.97
C GLU A 251 20.71 -17.58 -12.10
N PRO A 252 20.84 -16.26 -12.34
CA PRO A 252 21.98 -15.43 -11.97
C PRO A 252 21.78 -14.51 -10.73
N VAL A 253 20.75 -14.67 -9.90
CA VAL A 253 20.43 -13.74 -8.79
C VAL A 253 21.09 -14.18 -7.47
N PRO A 254 22.13 -13.48 -6.97
CA PRO A 254 22.77 -13.83 -5.70
C PRO A 254 21.85 -13.55 -4.52
N ALA A 255 21.90 -14.35 -3.45
CA ALA A 255 21.13 -14.10 -2.22
C ALA A 255 21.37 -12.71 -1.61
N ALA A 256 22.57 -12.15 -1.78
CA ALA A 256 22.91 -10.81 -1.34
C ALA A 256 22.06 -9.72 -2.04
N ASP A 257 21.57 -9.96 -3.27
CA ASP A 257 20.69 -9.03 -4.00
C ASP A 257 19.30 -8.93 -3.37
N THR A 258 18.79 -10.02 -2.78
CA THR A 258 17.48 -10.01 -2.11
C THR A 258 17.48 -9.17 -0.84
N HIS A 259 18.53 -9.27 -0.01
CA HIS A 259 18.71 -8.40 1.15
C HIS A 259 18.83 -6.92 0.73
N ARG A 260 19.64 -6.65 -0.30
CA ARG A 260 19.79 -5.31 -0.87
C ARG A 260 18.44 -4.70 -1.27
N ARG A 261 17.63 -5.43 -2.04
CA ARG A 261 16.30 -4.97 -2.47
C ARG A 261 15.37 -4.71 -1.28
N LEU A 262 15.33 -5.61 -0.30
CA LEU A 262 14.52 -5.42 0.91
C LEU A 262 14.93 -4.15 1.66
N ILE A 263 16.23 -3.87 1.81
CA ILE A 263 16.69 -2.63 2.46
C ILE A 263 16.28 -1.39 1.67
N ASN A 264 16.36 -1.45 0.34
CA ASN A 264 15.92 -0.35 -0.50
C ASN A 264 14.41 -0.10 -0.34
N ILE A 265 13.58 -1.14 -0.21
CA ILE A 265 12.14 -1.02 0.08
C ILE A 265 11.93 -0.41 1.46
N LEU A 266 12.62 -0.90 2.50
CA LEU A 266 12.54 -0.34 3.85
C LEU A 266 12.89 1.15 3.87
N GLU A 267 13.89 1.55 3.09
CA GLU A 267 14.29 2.95 2.94
C GLU A 267 13.24 3.81 2.22
N ALA A 268 12.57 3.26 1.21
CA ALA A 268 11.46 3.91 0.51
C ALA A 268 10.28 4.21 1.44
N ILE A 269 10.05 3.39 2.47
CA ILE A 269 8.94 3.57 3.41
C ILE A 269 9.33 4.27 4.72
N ARG A 270 10.64 4.44 4.98
CA ARG A 270 11.20 4.96 6.25
C ARG A 270 10.64 6.32 6.65
N ASN A 271 10.82 7.32 5.80
CA ASN A 271 10.36 8.68 6.10
C ASN A 271 8.84 8.77 6.22
N PRO A 272 8.04 8.19 5.31
CA PRO A 272 6.60 8.17 5.48
C PRO A 272 6.16 7.54 6.80
N ILE A 273 6.76 6.42 7.22
CA ILE A 273 6.49 5.79 8.51
C ILE A 273 6.82 6.73 9.67
N TYR A 274 8.00 7.35 9.71
CA TYR A 274 8.36 8.23 10.82
C TYR A 274 7.52 9.50 10.87
N THR A 275 7.15 10.08 9.72
CA THR A 275 6.22 11.20 9.69
C THR A 275 4.86 10.79 10.26
N LEU A 276 4.30 9.65 9.84
CA LEU A 276 3.03 9.16 10.36
C LEU A 276 3.10 8.85 11.86
N GLN A 277 4.18 8.21 12.30
CA GLN A 277 4.35 7.78 13.69
C GLN A 277 4.63 8.94 14.64
N HIS A 278 5.50 9.89 14.27
CA HIS A 278 5.98 10.93 15.19
C HIS A 278 5.32 12.29 15.00
N ASP A 279 4.89 12.62 13.79
CA ASP A 279 4.26 13.91 13.48
C ASP A 279 2.74 13.80 13.49
N GLN A 280 2.18 12.60 13.26
CA GLN A 280 0.74 12.35 13.27
C GLN A 280 0.26 11.38 14.36
N ASP A 281 1.16 10.94 15.24
CA ASP A 281 0.88 10.02 16.36
C ASP A 281 0.12 8.74 15.93
N ALA A 282 0.32 8.28 14.69
CA ALA A 282 -0.29 7.06 14.17
C ALA A 282 0.38 5.81 14.76
N ARG A 283 -0.42 4.77 15.05
CA ARG A 283 0.10 3.46 15.46
C ARG A 283 0.50 2.66 14.23
N ILE A 284 1.80 2.57 13.99
CA ILE A 284 2.36 1.84 12.85
C ILE A 284 2.72 0.40 13.24
N SER A 285 2.43 -0.54 12.36
CA SER A 285 3.05 -1.87 12.34
C SER A 285 3.59 -2.15 10.94
N VAL A 286 4.70 -2.90 10.86
CA VAL A 286 5.32 -3.27 9.59
C VAL A 286 5.51 -4.77 9.55
N LEU A 287 4.97 -5.41 8.53
CA LEU A 287 5.08 -6.84 8.27
C LEU A 287 5.79 -7.06 6.94
N HIS A 288 6.58 -8.13 6.86
CA HIS A 288 7.18 -8.61 5.62
C HIS A 288 6.61 -9.99 5.30
N HIS A 289 5.84 -10.04 4.22
CA HIS A 289 5.34 -11.25 3.62
C HIS A 289 6.20 -11.58 2.39
N ASP A 290 6.90 -12.70 2.42
CA ASP A 290 7.65 -13.21 1.28
C ASP A 290 7.06 -14.53 0.82
N GLU A 291 6.46 -14.55 -0.37
CA GLU A 291 5.75 -15.72 -0.90
C GLU A 291 6.66 -16.93 -1.11
N GLY A 292 7.95 -16.70 -1.36
CA GLY A 292 8.92 -17.75 -1.66
C GLY A 292 9.72 -18.24 -0.45
N ARG A 293 9.84 -17.43 0.62
CA ARG A 293 10.80 -17.70 1.70
C ARG A 293 10.20 -18.01 3.05
N TYR A 294 9.09 -17.37 3.42
CA TYR A 294 8.57 -17.46 4.78
C TYR A 294 7.13 -17.96 4.76
N ILE A 295 6.87 -19.01 5.55
CA ILE A 295 5.52 -19.54 5.76
C ILE A 295 4.64 -18.50 6.47
N PHE A 296 5.22 -17.68 7.35
CA PHE A 296 4.53 -16.67 8.13
C PHE A 296 5.10 -15.27 7.87
N PRO A 297 4.27 -14.22 7.83
CA PRO A 297 4.76 -12.85 7.78
C PRO A 297 5.70 -12.56 8.97
N ARG A 298 6.84 -11.92 8.69
CA ARG A 298 7.79 -11.49 9.72
C ARG A 298 7.46 -10.06 10.15
N SER A 299 7.37 -9.81 11.45
CA SER A 299 7.28 -8.43 11.93
C SER A 299 8.62 -7.71 11.78
N LEU A 300 8.60 -6.56 11.10
CA LEU A 300 9.71 -5.63 10.94
C LEU A 300 9.46 -4.30 11.66
N THR A 301 8.36 -4.17 12.41
CA THR A 301 7.96 -2.93 13.12
C THR A 301 9.11 -2.35 13.94
N ASN A 302 9.82 -3.21 14.66
CA ASN A 302 10.90 -2.79 15.57
C ASN A 302 12.15 -2.27 14.83
N LEU A 303 12.27 -2.45 13.51
CA LEU A 303 13.30 -1.77 12.70
C LEU A 303 13.06 -0.25 12.60
N PHE A 304 11.81 0.19 12.84
CA PHE A 304 11.41 1.60 12.84
C PHE A 304 11.44 2.18 14.26
N ALA A 305 12.58 1.98 14.95
CA ALA A 305 12.76 2.36 16.35
C ALA A 305 13.39 3.75 16.56
N LEU A 306 13.49 4.58 15.51
CA LEU A 306 13.99 5.96 15.66
C LEU A 306 13.13 6.70 16.68
N THR A 307 13.76 7.46 17.57
CA THR A 307 13.02 8.26 18.53
C THR A 307 12.45 9.51 17.87
N LYS A 308 11.39 10.10 18.44
CA LYS A 308 10.86 11.40 17.98
C LYS A 308 11.94 12.50 18.01
N LEU A 309 12.87 12.44 18.98
CA LEU A 309 13.98 13.39 19.06
C LEU A 309 14.96 13.25 17.89
N ASP A 310 15.30 12.01 17.53
CA ASP A 310 16.19 11.72 16.41
C ASP A 310 15.51 12.03 15.06
N TRP A 311 14.21 11.77 14.94
CA TRP A 311 13.42 12.17 13.77
C TRP A 311 13.43 13.69 13.57
N GLU A 312 13.18 14.46 14.63
CA GLU A 312 13.28 15.93 14.59
C GLU A 312 14.70 16.40 14.23
N TYR A 313 15.73 15.70 14.69
CA TYR A 313 17.10 15.99 14.31
C TYR A 313 17.36 15.75 12.81
N GLU A 314 16.88 14.63 12.25
CA GLU A 314 16.99 14.33 10.81
C GLU A 314 16.26 15.37 9.96
N LYS A 315 15.01 15.74 10.33
CA LYS A 315 14.26 16.82 9.65
C LYS A 315 15.01 18.15 9.66
N ARG A 316 15.49 18.60 10.82
CA ARG A 316 16.24 19.86 10.95
C ARG A 316 17.55 19.83 10.16
N TYR A 317 18.20 18.68 10.07
CA TYR A 317 19.42 18.53 9.27
C TYR A 317 19.12 18.69 7.77
N LEU A 318 18.07 18.04 7.26
CA LEU A 318 17.63 18.13 5.87
C LEU A 318 17.23 19.58 5.52
N GLU A 319 16.48 20.24 6.39
CA GLU A 319 16.09 21.65 6.22
C GLU A 319 17.32 22.58 6.17
N ARG A 320 18.23 22.48 7.14
CA ARG A 320 19.46 23.30 7.19
C ARG A 320 20.36 23.09 5.98
N SER A 321 20.45 21.85 5.49
CA SER A 321 21.23 21.51 4.31
C SER A 321 20.51 21.83 3.00
N LYS A 322 19.25 22.27 3.05
CA LYS A 322 18.37 22.48 1.88
C LYS A 322 18.29 21.23 1.00
N THR A 323 18.32 20.06 1.63
CA THR A 323 18.26 18.76 0.96
C THR A 323 16.84 18.25 1.01
N ILE A 324 16.23 18.04 -0.15
CA ILE A 324 14.96 17.32 -0.25
C ILE A 324 15.27 15.84 -0.03
N TYR A 325 14.59 15.19 0.91
CA TYR A 325 14.78 13.77 1.11
C TYR A 325 14.40 12.97 -0.15
N SER A 326 15.20 11.96 -0.45
CA SER A 326 14.86 10.93 -1.42
C SER A 326 15.36 9.59 -0.88
N PRO A 327 14.59 8.50 -0.98
CA PRO A 327 15.09 7.18 -0.63
C PRO A 327 16.30 6.77 -1.49
N LEU A 328 16.44 7.37 -2.68
CA LEU A 328 17.59 7.12 -3.55
C LEU A 328 18.93 7.61 -2.97
N HIS A 329 18.91 8.53 -2.01
CA HIS A 329 20.12 8.98 -1.32
C HIS A 329 20.79 7.89 -0.47
N TYR A 330 20.04 6.84 -0.12
CA TYR A 330 20.50 5.73 0.71
C TYR A 330 20.41 4.38 -0.01
N LEU A 331 20.13 4.41 -1.32
CA LEU A 331 20.01 3.23 -2.15
C LEU A 331 21.29 2.40 -2.14
N VAL A 332 21.15 1.08 -2.04
CA VAL A 332 22.25 0.13 -2.21
C VAL A 332 22.21 -0.43 -3.63
N ALA A 333 23.29 -0.22 -4.38
CA ALA A 333 23.44 -0.62 -5.77
C ALA A 333 23.84 -2.11 -5.90
N PRO A 334 23.47 -2.79 -7.01
CA PRO A 334 23.88 -4.17 -7.27
C PRO A 334 25.41 -4.30 -7.38
N ALA A 335 26.00 -5.41 -6.90
CA ALA A 335 27.45 -5.62 -6.94
C ALA A 335 28.07 -5.51 -8.35
N LYS A 336 27.35 -5.87 -9.41
CA LYS A 336 27.84 -5.84 -10.79
C LYS A 336 27.81 -4.45 -11.44
N GLU A 337 27.04 -3.51 -10.88
CA GLU A 337 26.80 -2.17 -11.45
C GLU A 337 27.36 -1.06 -10.54
N GLY A 338 28.40 -1.39 -9.74
CA GLY A 338 28.98 -0.59 -8.64
C GLY A 338 29.60 0.76 -8.99
N ALA A 339 29.01 1.49 -9.92
CA ALA A 339 29.24 2.89 -10.14
C ALA A 339 28.77 3.67 -8.90
N VAL A 340 29.68 4.49 -8.35
CA VAL A 340 29.41 5.33 -7.18
C VAL A 340 28.31 6.35 -7.49
N GLU A 341 27.90 6.57 -8.73
CA GLU A 341 26.71 7.36 -9.08
C GLU A 341 25.38 6.67 -8.74
N ASN A 342 25.34 5.34 -8.69
CA ASN A 342 24.09 4.56 -8.68
C ASN A 342 23.57 4.19 -7.28
N GLY A 343 24.40 4.25 -6.25
CA GLY A 343 24.03 3.92 -4.88
C GLY A 343 25.25 3.53 -4.05
N PHE A 344 25.06 3.32 -2.74
CA PHE A 344 26.09 2.71 -1.91
C PHE A 344 26.45 1.33 -2.48
N PRO A 345 27.74 0.98 -2.58
CA PRO A 345 28.13 -0.35 -3.03
C PRO A 345 27.61 -1.39 -2.04
N GLN A 346 27.26 -2.58 -2.55
CA GLN A 346 26.71 -3.67 -1.74
C GLN A 346 27.60 -4.07 -0.56
N SER A 347 28.93 -3.92 -0.68
CA SER A 347 29.88 -4.14 0.41
C SER A 347 29.67 -3.23 1.64
N LYS A 348 28.95 -2.11 1.48
CA LYS A 348 28.63 -1.17 2.56
C LYS A 348 27.25 -1.41 3.18
N LEU A 349 26.52 -2.44 2.74
CA LEU A 349 25.20 -2.81 3.28
C LEU A 349 25.25 -2.98 4.81
N ASN A 350 26.23 -3.70 5.33
CA ASN A 350 26.37 -3.93 6.78
C ASN A 350 26.58 -2.62 7.56
N GLY A 351 27.35 -1.68 7.00
CA GLY A 351 27.57 -0.36 7.60
C GLY A 351 26.30 0.47 7.63
N LEU A 352 25.52 0.43 6.54
CA LEU A 352 24.22 1.09 6.45
C LEU A 352 23.24 0.48 7.46
N LEU A 353 23.13 -0.84 7.57
CA LEU A 353 22.25 -1.51 8.51
C LEU A 353 22.58 -1.18 9.97
N LYS A 354 23.86 -1.29 10.36
CA LYS A 354 24.28 -1.00 11.73
C LYS A 354 24.09 0.46 12.10
N ARG A 355 24.49 1.39 11.21
CA ARG A 355 24.56 2.82 11.57
C ARG A 355 23.29 3.61 11.29
N ARG A 356 22.49 3.22 10.28
CA ARG A 356 21.21 3.88 9.93
C ARG A 356 19.99 3.15 10.52
N TRP A 357 20.03 1.83 10.53
CA TRP A 357 18.91 0.99 10.98
C TRP A 357 19.11 0.38 12.37
N ALA A 358 20.27 0.59 13.00
CA ALA A 358 20.55 0.02 14.32
C ALA A 358 20.40 -1.51 14.35
N CYS A 359 20.56 -2.18 13.19
CA CYS A 359 20.20 -3.59 13.00
C CYS A 359 21.37 -4.40 12.44
N ASP A 360 21.35 -5.69 12.74
CA ASP A 360 22.27 -6.69 12.19
C ASP A 360 21.94 -7.01 10.71
N PRO A 361 22.93 -7.41 9.88
CA PRO A 361 22.70 -7.85 8.51
C PRO A 361 21.58 -8.88 8.30
N ASP A 362 21.28 -9.71 9.30
CA ASP A 362 20.21 -10.71 9.25
C ASP A 362 18.79 -10.12 9.42
N LEU A 363 18.66 -8.80 9.55
CA LEU A 363 17.39 -8.08 9.80
C LEU A 363 16.62 -8.67 10.97
N ARG A 364 17.33 -8.87 12.09
CA ARG A 364 16.69 -9.29 13.33
C ARG A 364 15.71 -8.20 13.77
N PRO A 365 14.52 -8.59 14.25
CA PRO A 365 13.45 -7.64 14.51
C PRO A 365 13.86 -6.59 15.54
N ASN A 366 14.68 -6.94 16.54
CA ASN A 366 15.08 -6.00 17.57
C ASN A 366 16.37 -5.26 17.19
N PRO A 367 16.41 -3.92 17.30
CA PRO A 367 17.65 -3.18 17.11
C PRO A 367 18.67 -3.60 18.18
N GLU A 368 19.86 -3.99 17.74
CA GLU A 368 20.97 -4.42 18.61
C GLU A 368 21.99 -3.29 18.81
N PHE A 369 21.89 -2.22 18.04
CA PHE A 369 22.84 -1.10 18.02
C PHE A 369 22.10 0.23 18.23
N GLU A 370 22.84 1.29 18.52
CA GLU A 370 22.30 2.66 18.48
C GLU A 370 22.48 3.25 17.08
N VAL A 371 21.50 4.03 16.60
CA VAL A 371 21.64 4.81 15.38
C VAL A 371 22.74 5.85 15.62
N SER A 372 23.80 5.83 14.82
CA SER A 372 24.98 6.65 15.03
C SER A 372 25.17 7.68 13.92
N ARG A 373 25.55 8.90 14.32
CA ARG A 373 25.88 9.99 13.39
C ARG A 373 27.05 9.57 12.51
N SER A 374 26.79 9.41 11.22
CA SER A 374 27.76 8.90 10.26
C SER A 374 27.42 9.38 8.85
N VAL A 375 28.11 8.86 7.83
CA VAL A 375 27.73 9.09 6.44
C VAL A 375 26.36 8.50 6.09
N TYR A 376 25.87 7.52 6.85
CA TYR A 376 24.58 6.85 6.61
C TYR A 376 23.40 7.51 7.33
N TRP A 377 23.64 8.43 8.28
CA TRP A 377 22.59 9.18 8.95
C TRP A 377 23.11 10.47 9.62
N PRO A 378 22.43 11.63 9.47
CA PRO A 378 21.29 11.90 8.57
C PRO A 378 21.75 12.26 7.14
N ARG A 379 23.05 12.16 6.84
CA ARG A 379 23.63 12.78 5.63
C ARG A 379 23.20 12.12 4.32
N GLY A 380 23.29 10.79 4.27
CA GLY A 380 23.13 10.06 3.01
C GLY A 380 24.12 10.51 1.96
N ARG A 381 23.83 10.20 0.70
CA ARG A 381 24.58 10.77 -0.42
C ARG A 381 24.06 12.15 -0.76
N SER A 382 24.95 13.14 -0.81
CA SER A 382 24.64 14.42 -1.43
C SER A 382 25.11 14.43 -2.88
N SER A 383 24.28 14.99 -3.79
CA SER A 383 24.58 15.12 -5.23
C SER A 383 25.86 15.93 -5.53
N LYS A 384 26.39 16.65 -4.54
CA LYS A 384 27.59 17.50 -4.63
C LYS A 384 28.82 16.95 -3.91
N GLN A 385 28.75 15.76 -3.29
CA GLN A 385 29.89 15.24 -2.55
C GLN A 385 31.00 14.81 -3.53
N SER A 386 32.06 15.63 -3.57
CA SER A 386 33.33 15.27 -4.16
C SER A 386 33.74 13.88 -3.67
N ARG A 387 34.11 13.00 -4.60
CA ARG A 387 34.61 11.63 -4.35
C ARG A 387 35.68 11.56 -3.23
N GLN A 388 36.34 12.68 -2.94
CA GLN A 388 37.35 12.84 -1.89
C GLN A 388 36.78 12.82 -0.46
N ASP A 389 35.64 13.46 -0.20
CA ASP A 389 35.06 13.55 1.15
C ASP A 389 34.48 12.21 1.62
N MET A 390 33.93 11.43 0.69
CA MET A 390 33.52 10.05 0.97
C MET A 390 34.74 9.21 1.32
N ARG A 391 35.82 9.23 0.52
CA ARG A 391 37.02 8.44 0.81
C ARG A 391 37.68 8.80 2.15
N LEU A 392 37.72 10.08 2.51
CA LEU A 392 38.32 10.56 3.78
C LEU A 392 37.48 10.20 5.00
N SER A 393 36.14 10.25 4.92
CA SER A 393 35.27 9.82 6.02
C SER A 393 35.28 8.31 6.28
N PHE A 394 35.62 7.50 5.26
CA PHE A 394 35.78 6.06 5.44
C PHE A 394 37.13 5.65 6.02
N SER A 395 38.22 6.41 5.80
CA SER A 395 39.54 6.03 6.32
C SER A 395 39.67 6.25 7.83
N THR A 396 38.95 7.24 8.38
CA THR A 396 38.97 7.52 9.83
C THR A 396 38.17 6.53 10.65
N ASP A 397 37.11 5.95 10.09
CA ASP A 397 36.17 5.10 10.83
C ASP A 397 36.55 3.60 10.82
N GLU A 398 37.38 3.13 9.89
CA GLU A 398 37.88 1.73 9.85
C GLU A 398 39.16 1.54 10.68
N SER A 399 39.64 2.61 11.35
CA SER A 399 40.83 2.61 12.21
C SER A 399 40.52 2.53 13.72
N SER A 400 39.24 2.37 14.10
CA SER A 400 38.75 2.45 15.49
C SER A 400 38.11 1.16 15.96
#